data_AF-A0A7X7XRF5-F1
#
_entry.id   AF-A0A7X7XRF5-F1
#
_cell.length_a   1.000
_cell.length_b   1.000
_cell.length_c   1.000
_cell.angle_alpha   90.00
_cell.angle_beta   90.00
_cell.angle_gamma   90.00
#
_symmetry.space_group_name_H-M   'P 1'
#
loop_
_entity.id
_entity.type
_entity.pdbx_description
1 polymer ?
#
loop_
_entity_poly.entity_id
_entity_poly.type
_entity_poly.pdbx_seq_one_letter_code
_entity_poly.pdbx_strand_id
1 'polypeptide(L)'
;TSLSKCYGVISRFSEDIDLSVIQNKQLTRKQKKDLKQLIIETAKEIGAEVININEIESRKHFNRYILKFNSVFNSDVDTLQKLIIETMIAYNPFPAIYQKTENLILEYLKIQKKNDIIGQYQLDSF
;
A
#
# COMPACT_ATOMS: atom_id res chain seq x y z
N THR A 1 8.23 6.42 -2.24
CA THR A 1 7.37 7.36 -1.49
C THR A 1 8.06 8.13 -0.36
N SER A 2 8.90 7.48 0.47
CA SER A 2 9.56 8.10 1.64
C SER A 2 10.43 9.34 1.35
N LEU A 3 11.16 9.39 0.22
CA LEU A 3 11.98 10.55 -0.13
C LEU A 3 11.16 11.85 -0.26
N SER A 4 9.94 11.75 -0.77
CA SER A 4 9.04 12.91 -0.84
C SER A 4 8.36 13.13 0.52
N LYS A 5 7.72 12.09 1.09
CA LYS A 5 6.83 12.23 2.25
C LYS A 5 7.49 12.32 3.62
N CYS A 6 8.71 11.81 3.77
CA CYS A 6 9.44 11.84 5.04
C CYS A 6 10.63 12.81 4.99
N TYR A 7 11.25 12.99 3.83
CA TYR A 7 12.45 13.81 3.68
C TYR A 7 12.23 15.13 2.93
N GLY A 8 11.13 15.26 2.17
CA GLY A 8 10.85 16.48 1.39
C GLY A 8 11.89 16.81 0.32
N VAL A 9 12.75 15.85 -0.06
CA VAL A 9 13.88 16.11 -0.97
C VAL A 9 13.49 16.10 -2.45
N ILE A 10 12.27 15.65 -2.77
CA ILE A 10 11.71 15.66 -4.11
C ILE A 10 10.27 16.15 -4.12
N SER A 11 9.92 16.92 -5.15
CA SER A 11 8.57 17.45 -5.38
C SER A 11 7.87 16.64 -6.48
N ARG A 12 7.38 15.45 -6.13
CA ARG A 12 6.54 14.63 -7.00
C ARG A 12 5.47 13.92 -6.20
N PHE A 13 4.29 13.75 -6.81
CA PHE A 13 3.30 12.82 -6.28
C PHE A 13 3.85 11.39 -6.31
N SER A 14 3.45 10.59 -5.34
CA SER A 14 3.82 9.18 -5.24
C SER A 14 2.58 8.42 -4.79
N GLU A 15 2.01 7.66 -5.71
CA GLU A 15 0.84 6.80 -5.47
C GLU A 15 1.24 5.55 -4.67
N ASP A 16 2.44 5.04 -4.92
CA ASP A 16 2.93 3.78 -4.36
C ASP A 16 3.06 3.82 -2.83
N ILE A 17 2.81 2.67 -2.19
CA ILE A 17 3.07 2.45 -0.77
C ILE A 17 4.03 1.28 -0.62
N ASP A 18 5.25 1.58 -0.19
CA ASP A 18 6.28 0.59 0.10
C ASP A 18 6.26 0.24 1.59
N LEU A 19 5.97 -1.03 1.91
CA LEU A 19 6.02 -1.53 3.28
C LEU A 19 7.10 -2.59 3.41
N SER A 20 7.89 -2.50 4.48
CA SER A 20 8.86 -3.53 4.85
C SER A 20 8.56 -4.03 6.25
N VAL A 21 8.50 -5.36 6.40
CA VAL A 21 8.22 -6.01 7.68
C VAL A 21 9.50 -6.68 8.17
N ILE A 22 9.98 -6.26 9.34
CA ILE A 22 11.15 -6.88 9.99
C ILE A 22 10.72 -8.23 10.57
N GLN A 23 11.40 -9.30 10.16
CA GLN A 23 11.17 -10.64 10.69
C GLN A 23 12.42 -11.17 11.39
N ASN A 24 12.22 -11.79 12.56
CA ASN A 24 13.31 -12.42 13.32
C ASN A 24 13.81 -13.73 12.68
N LYS A 25 13.01 -14.34 11.79
CA LYS A 25 13.30 -15.61 11.14
C LYS A 25 12.81 -15.58 9.69
N GLN A 26 13.46 -16.38 8.84
CA GLN A 26 13.03 -16.56 7.46
C GLN A 26 11.68 -17.27 7.38
N LEU A 27 10.83 -16.84 6.45
CA LEU A 27 9.52 -17.46 6.21
C LEU A 27 9.67 -18.90 5.73
N THR A 28 8.98 -19.82 6.42
CA THR A 28 8.90 -21.23 6.01
C THR A 28 8.10 -21.40 4.72
N ARG A 29 8.28 -22.54 4.04
CA ARG A 29 7.48 -22.88 2.84
C ARG A 29 5.97 -22.87 3.10
N LYS A 30 5.53 -23.26 4.30
CA LYS A 30 4.12 -23.20 4.70
C LYS A 30 3.64 -21.75 4.80
N GLN A 31 4.35 -20.91 5.54
CA GLN A 31 3.99 -19.48 5.69
C GLN A 31 3.96 -18.73 4.35
N LYS A 32 4.85 -19.05 3.40
CA LYS A 32 4.79 -18.46 2.05
C LYS A 32 3.56 -18.90 1.27
N LYS A 33 3.09 -20.14 1.48
CA LYS A 33 1.83 -20.62 0.89
C LYS A 33 0.65 -19.88 1.55
N ASP A 34 0.67 -19.76 2.87
CA ASP A 34 -0.38 -19.11 3.65
C ASP A 34 -0.48 -17.61 3.31
N LEU A 35 0.65 -16.91 3.10
CA LEU A 35 0.66 -15.51 2.65
C LEU A 35 -0.07 -15.30 1.33
N LYS A 36 0.18 -16.16 0.33
CA LYS A 36 -0.54 -16.11 -0.95
C LYS A 36 -2.05 -16.24 -0.73
N GLN A 37 -2.44 -17.23 0.09
CA GLN A 37 -3.84 -17.51 0.35
C GLN A 37 -4.51 -16.33 1.06
N LEU A 38 -3.84 -15.76 2.06
CA LEU A 38 -4.34 -14.62 2.82
C LEU A 38 -4.56 -13.39 1.92
N ILE A 39 -3.63 -13.09 1.01
CA ILE A 39 -3.80 -11.95 0.07
C ILE A 39 -5.03 -12.16 -0.82
N ILE A 40 -5.25 -13.38 -1.31
CA ILE A 40 -6.40 -13.70 -2.16
C ILE A 40 -7.71 -13.61 -1.36
N GLU A 41 -7.72 -14.07 -0.11
CA GLU A 41 -8.89 -14.00 0.78
C GLU A 41 -9.21 -12.56 1.15
N THR A 42 -8.22 -11.77 1.58
CA THR A 42 -8.41 -10.35 1.88
C THR A 42 -8.88 -9.56 0.65
N ALA A 43 -8.38 -9.88 -0.56
CA ALA A 43 -8.89 -9.26 -1.78
C ALA A 43 -10.40 -9.49 -1.95
N LYS A 44 -10.88 -10.71 -1.70
CA LYS A 44 -12.32 -11.03 -1.77
C LYS A 44 -13.11 -10.32 -0.69
N GLU A 45 -12.59 -10.24 0.54
CA GLU A 45 -13.23 -9.55 1.67
C GLU A 45 -13.48 -8.07 1.38
N ILE A 46 -12.57 -7.40 0.67
CA ILE A 46 -12.73 -6.00 0.26
C ILE A 46 -13.51 -5.82 -1.05
N GLY A 47 -14.10 -6.88 -1.60
CA GLY A 47 -14.88 -6.83 -2.84
C GLY A 47 -14.03 -6.70 -4.12
N ALA A 48 -12.76 -7.09 -4.06
CA ALA A 48 -11.86 -7.14 -5.20
C ALA A 48 -11.59 -8.59 -5.69
N GLU A 49 -11.14 -8.72 -6.94
CA GLU A 49 -10.81 -9.98 -7.57
C GLU A 49 -9.35 -10.00 -8.03
N VAL A 50 -8.59 -11.04 -7.67
CA VAL A 50 -7.24 -11.25 -8.20
C VAL A 50 -7.32 -11.88 -9.59
N ILE A 51 -7.13 -11.07 -10.63
CA ILE A 51 -7.38 -11.49 -12.03
C ILE A 51 -6.24 -12.30 -12.66
N ASN A 52 -5.03 -12.25 -12.09
CA ASN A 52 -3.84 -12.93 -12.64
C ASN A 52 -3.46 -14.19 -11.84
N ILE A 53 -4.45 -14.90 -11.26
CA ILE A 53 -4.21 -16.03 -10.35
C ILE A 53 -3.30 -17.14 -10.93
N ASN A 54 -3.35 -17.34 -12.25
CA ASN A 54 -2.57 -18.35 -12.97
C ASN A 54 -1.07 -18.01 -13.06
N GLU A 55 -0.70 -16.74 -12.87
CA GLU A 55 0.68 -16.27 -12.87
C GLU A 55 1.30 -16.29 -11.46
N ILE A 56 0.47 -16.50 -10.43
CA ILE A 56 0.88 -16.43 -9.02
C ILE A 56 1.24 -17.83 -8.53
N GLU A 57 2.48 -18.00 -8.10
CA GLU A 57 2.97 -19.28 -7.62
C GLU A 57 3.11 -19.32 -6.10
N SER A 58 2.68 -20.42 -5.50
CA SER A 58 2.85 -20.64 -4.07
C SER A 58 4.32 -20.81 -3.74
N ARG A 59 4.74 -20.31 -2.57
CA ARG A 59 6.11 -20.47 -2.01
C ARG A 59 7.21 -19.66 -2.71
N LYS A 60 6.90 -18.84 -3.72
CA LYS A 60 7.87 -17.92 -4.32
C LYS A 60 8.25 -16.80 -3.35
N HIS A 61 9.44 -16.25 -3.60
CA HIS A 61 9.91 -15.04 -2.91
C HIS A 61 9.25 -13.78 -3.46
N PHE A 62 8.90 -13.78 -4.75
CA PHE A 62 8.20 -12.68 -5.39
C PHE A 62 6.88 -13.15 -5.98
N ASN A 63 5.83 -12.35 -5.81
CA ASN A 63 4.54 -12.47 -6.49
C ASN A 63 3.97 -11.09 -6.73
N ARG A 64 3.29 -10.93 -7.88
CA ARG A 64 2.53 -9.75 -8.25
C ARG A 64 1.05 -10.14 -8.34
N TYR A 65 0.21 -9.44 -7.59
CA TYR A 65 -1.24 -9.64 -7.55
C TYR A 65 -1.90 -8.43 -8.21
N ILE A 66 -2.72 -8.67 -9.23
CA ILE A 66 -3.51 -7.63 -9.89
C ILE A 66 -4.94 -7.77 -9.39
N LEU A 67 -5.37 -6.86 -8.53
CA LEU A 67 -6.69 -6.84 -7.94
C LEU A 67 -7.56 -5.90 -8.77
N LYS A 68 -8.63 -6.42 -9.37
CA LYS A 68 -9.68 -5.61 -9.98
C LYS A 68 -10.77 -5.33 -8.95
N PHE A 69 -11.24 -4.10 -8.86
CA PHE A 69 -12.36 -3.72 -8.00
C PHE A 69 -13.39 -2.94 -8.81
N ASN A 70 -14.62 -2.89 -8.33
CA ASN A 70 -15.67 -2.09 -8.96
C ASN A 70 -15.58 -0.65 -8.44
N SER A 71 -15.51 0.33 -9.33
CA SER A 71 -15.66 1.74 -8.95
C SER A 71 -17.08 2.02 -8.47
N VAL A 72 -17.18 2.80 -7.38
CA VAL A 72 -18.45 3.40 -6.93
C VAL A 72 -18.81 4.66 -7.72
N PHE A 73 -17.85 5.20 -8.49
CA PHE A 73 -18.07 6.35 -9.35
C PHE A 73 -18.41 5.88 -10.77
N ASN A 74 -19.53 6.39 -11.29
CA ASN A 74 -19.86 6.34 -12.72
C ASN A 74 -18.97 7.34 -13.47
N SER A 75 -17.66 7.06 -13.53
CA SER A 75 -16.74 7.88 -14.30
C SER A 75 -16.50 7.21 -15.64
N ASP A 76 -16.79 7.92 -16.73
CA ASP A 76 -16.34 7.62 -18.11
C ASP A 76 -14.80 7.70 -18.27
N VAL A 77 -14.08 7.83 -17.16
CA VAL A 77 -12.63 7.95 -17.14
C VAL A 77 -12.05 6.55 -17.06
N ASP A 78 -11.17 6.26 -18.02
CA ASP A 78 -10.34 5.06 -18.19
C ASP A 78 -9.33 4.86 -17.04
N THR A 79 -9.67 5.26 -15.80
CA THR A 79 -8.87 4.89 -14.64
C THR A 79 -8.95 3.39 -14.48
N LEU A 80 -7.84 2.71 -14.74
CA LEU A 80 -7.68 1.28 -14.50
C LEU A 80 -8.08 1.01 -13.05
N GLN A 81 -9.25 0.42 -12.84
CA GLN A 81 -9.78 0.02 -11.53
C GLN A 81 -9.01 -1.20 -11.02
N LYS A 82 -7.72 -1.00 -10.80
CA LYS A 82 -6.75 -2.03 -10.50
C LYS A 82 -5.85 -1.57 -9.37
N LEU A 83 -5.72 -2.41 -8.35
CA LEU A 83 -4.70 -2.31 -7.32
C LEU A 83 -3.64 -3.36 -7.62
N ILE A 84 -2.36 -2.96 -7.65
CA ILE A 84 -1.25 -3.89 -7.80
C ILE A 84 -0.62 -4.08 -6.42
N ILE A 85 -0.56 -5.33 -5.96
CA ILE A 85 0.15 -5.70 -4.73
C ILE A 85 1.36 -6.53 -5.14
N GLU A 86 2.54 -6.15 -4.67
CA GLU A 86 3.76 -6.91 -4.89
C GLU A 86 4.33 -7.36 -3.55
N THR A 87 4.67 -8.64 -3.44
CA THR A 87 5.34 -9.19 -2.26
C THR A 87 6.75 -9.59 -2.63
N MET A 88 7.75 -9.16 -1.84
CA MET A 88 9.13 -9.59 -1.98
C MET A 88 9.68 -10.08 -0.63
N ILE A 89 10.05 -11.35 -0.57
CA ILE A 89 10.65 -11.99 0.61
C ILE A 89 12.16 -12.08 0.36
N ALA A 90 12.91 -11.07 0.78
CA ALA A 90 14.35 -11.02 0.55
C ALA A 90 15.13 -10.79 1.85
N TYR A 91 15.12 -9.56 2.37
CA TYR A 91 15.95 -9.13 3.48
C TYR A 91 15.17 -8.21 4.43
N ASN A 92 15.63 -8.14 5.67
CA ASN A 92 15.14 -7.14 6.61
C ASN A 92 15.68 -5.75 6.19
N PRO A 93 14.85 -4.69 6.25
CA PRO A 93 15.31 -3.33 5.97
C PRO A 93 16.34 -2.90 7.03
N PHE A 94 17.52 -2.47 6.60
CA PHE A 94 18.52 -1.85 7.47
C PHE A 94 19.43 -0.91 6.66
N PRO A 95 19.81 0.28 7.19
CA PRO A 95 19.38 0.86 8.47
C PRO A 95 17.93 1.36 8.44
N ALA A 96 17.29 1.43 9.61
CA ALA A 96 15.94 1.97 9.77
C ALA A 96 15.97 3.22 10.65
N ILE A 97 15.33 4.30 10.19
CA ILE A 97 15.26 5.58 10.89
C ILE A 97 13.79 5.95 11.03
N TYR A 98 13.39 6.38 12.21
CA TYR A 98 12.05 6.93 12.44
C TYR A 98 11.98 8.35 11.85
N GLN A 99 10.95 8.59 11.05
CA GLN A 99 10.64 9.91 10.52
C GLN A 99 9.16 10.21 10.71
N LYS A 100 8.86 11.47 11.04
CA LYS A 100 7.48 11.94 11.02
C LYS A 100 7.02 12.01 9.57
N THR A 101 5.78 11.59 9.33
CA THR A 101 5.12 11.78 8.04
C THR A 101 3.71 12.28 8.26
N GLU A 102 3.18 12.99 7.28
CA GLU A 102 1.82 13.52 7.29
C GLU A 102 1.11 13.04 6.02
N ASN A 103 -0.19 12.75 6.14
CA ASN A 103 -0.97 12.35 4.97
C ASN A 103 -1.16 13.57 4.04
N LEU A 104 -1.33 13.30 2.74
CA LEU A 104 -1.46 14.35 1.71
C LEU A 104 -2.63 15.30 1.97
N ILE A 105 -3.75 14.79 2.49
CA ILE A 105 -4.95 15.58 2.76
C ILE A 105 -4.66 16.59 3.88
N LEU A 106 -4.02 16.16 4.96
CA LEU A 106 -3.61 17.03 6.06
C LEU A 106 -2.66 18.14 5.58
N GLU A 107 -1.64 17.77 4.80
CA GLU A 107 -0.67 18.71 4.23
C GLU A 107 -1.39 19.78 3.39
N TYR A 108 -2.31 19.36 2.51
CA TYR A 108 -3.13 20.26 1.71
C TYR A 108 -4.01 21.18 2.57
N LEU A 109 -4.75 20.64 3.54
CA LEU A 109 -5.65 21.42 4.39
C LEU A 109 -4.90 22.46 5.23
N LYS A 110 -3.69 22.14 5.71
CA LYS A 110 -2.81 23.10 6.40
C LYS A 110 -2.41 24.26 5.48
N ILE A 111 -2.02 23.98 4.24
CA ILE A 111 -1.69 25.01 3.24
C ILE A 111 -2.91 25.91 2.98
N GLN A 112 -4.10 25.34 2.90
CA GLN A 112 -5.36 26.07 2.71
C GLN A 112 -5.91 26.71 4.00
N LYS A 113 -5.22 26.56 5.14
CA LYS A 113 -5.65 27.05 6.47
C LYS A 113 -7.03 26.57 6.91
N LYS A 114 -7.40 25.33 6.54
CA LYS A 114 -8.69 24.69 6.84
C LYS A 114 -8.64 23.88 8.15
N ASN A 115 -8.30 24.55 9.25
CA ASN A 115 -8.14 23.92 10.56
C ASN A 115 -9.46 23.35 11.12
N ASP A 116 -10.59 23.96 10.74
CA ASP A 116 -11.93 23.48 11.03
C ASP A 116 -12.17 22.06 10.50
N ILE A 117 -11.80 21.81 9.25
CA ILE A 117 -11.93 20.50 8.60
C ILE A 117 -11.00 19.48 9.24
N ILE A 118 -9.76 19.89 9.54
CA ILE A 118 -8.76 19.01 10.19
C ILE A 118 -9.33 18.49 11.52
N GLY A 119 -9.85 19.38 12.36
CA GLY A 119 -10.44 19.01 13.65
C GLY A 119 -11.72 18.18 13.51
N GLN A 120 -12.59 18.52 12.56
CA GLN A 120 -13.84 17.79 12.31
C GLN A 120 -13.61 16.31 11.97
N TYR A 121 -12.61 16.04 11.12
CA TYR A 121 -12.30 14.69 10.63
C TYR A 121 -11.13 14.04 11.36
N GLN A 122 -10.63 14.65 12.44
CA GLN A 122 -9.52 14.12 13.25
C GLN A 122 -8.29 13.78 12.40
N LEU A 123 -7.94 14.66 11.46
CA LEU A 123 -6.86 14.43 10.49
C LEU A 123 -5.48 14.80 11.04
N ASP A 124 -5.38 15.30 12.27
CA ASP A 124 -4.12 15.63 12.94
C ASP A 124 -3.18 14.42 13.04
N SER A 125 -1.88 14.68 13.26
CA SER A 125 -0.86 13.63 13.31
C SER A 125 -1.15 12.61 14.43
N PHE A 126 -1.12 11.32 14.08
CA PHE A 126 -1.16 10.17 15.00
C PHE A 126 0.21 9.81 15.56
#